data_AF-A0A5J6HMH7-F1
#
_entry.id   AF-A0A5J6HMH7-F1
#
_cell.length_a   1.000
_cell.length_b   1.000
_cell.length_c   1.000
_cell.angle_alpha   90.00
_cell.angle_beta   90.00
_cell.angle_gamma   90.00
#
_symmetry.space_group_name_H-M   'P 1'
#
loop_
_entity.id
_entity.type
_entity.pdbx_description
1 polymer ?
#
loop_
_entity_poly.entity_id
_entity_poly.type
_entity_poly.pdbx_seq_one_letter_code
_entity_poly.pdbx_strand_id
1 'polypeptide(L)'
;MPNLPNSPHEAASPHDAASRRAAEALQAYTLSEEGWRDSPSETLQRVLADLLHWCDDTQRDFDKALTTARTRHAAERDGGA
;
A
#
# COMPACT_ATOMS: atom_id res chain seq x y z
N MET A 1 32.63 5.73 -19.07
CA MET A 1 31.92 4.47 -18.74
C MET A 1 30.42 4.76 -18.82
N PRO A 2 29.64 3.95 -19.55
CA PRO A 2 28.35 4.36 -20.10
C PRO A 2 27.22 4.38 -19.07
N ASN A 3 26.33 5.36 -19.21
CA ASN A 3 25.08 5.51 -18.47
C ASN A 3 24.16 4.33 -18.82
N LEU A 4 23.87 3.45 -17.85
CA LEU A 4 22.92 2.36 -18.03
C LEU A 4 21.51 2.96 -18.17
N PRO A 5 20.73 2.54 -19.19
CA PRO A 5 19.37 3.01 -19.35
C PRO A 5 18.54 2.53 -18.16
N ASN A 6 17.87 3.49 -17.51
CA ASN A 6 16.88 3.30 -16.47
C ASN A 6 15.95 2.13 -16.85
N SER A 7 15.97 1.06 -16.06
CA SER A 7 15.15 -0.13 -16.30
C SER A 7 13.66 0.25 -16.30
N PRO A 8 12.91 0.01 -17.38
CA PRO A 8 11.49 0.34 -17.44
C PRO A 8 10.68 -0.81 -16.82
N HIS A 9 10.64 -0.96 -15.49
CA HIS A 9 9.74 -1.95 -14.89
C HIS A 9 9.42 -1.85 -13.39
N GLU A 10 9.27 -0.65 -12.83
CA GLU A 10 8.29 -0.54 -11.74
C GLU A 10 6.91 -0.46 -12.38
N ALA A 11 6.43 -1.61 -12.87
CA ALA A 11 5.01 -1.78 -13.10
C ALA A 11 4.37 -1.53 -11.73
N ALA A 12 3.74 -0.35 -11.57
CA ALA A 12 3.08 0.06 -10.35
C ALA A 12 2.35 -1.14 -9.79
N SER A 13 2.79 -1.62 -8.61
CA SER A 13 2.22 -2.83 -8.05
C SER A 13 0.71 -2.61 -7.90
N PRO A 14 -0.12 -3.66 -7.94
CA PRO A 14 -1.55 -3.52 -7.65
C PRO A 14 -1.80 -2.74 -6.33
N HIS A 15 -0.85 -2.81 -5.40
CA HIS A 15 -0.72 -1.97 -4.22
C HIS A 15 -0.65 -0.45 -4.52
N ASP A 16 0.28 0.01 -5.37
CA ASP A 16 0.41 1.42 -5.74
C ASP A 16 -0.82 1.93 -6.50
N ALA A 17 -1.42 1.08 -7.33
CA ALA A 17 -2.64 1.42 -8.06
C ALA A 17 -3.84 1.58 -7.12
N ALA A 18 -3.95 0.76 -6.07
CA ALA A 18 -4.98 0.87 -5.05
C ALA A 18 -4.74 2.12 -4.17
N SER A 19 -3.52 2.34 -3.71
CA SER A 19 -3.12 3.52 -2.93
C SER A 19 -3.36 4.83 -3.68
N ARG A 20 -3.01 4.87 -4.98
CA ARG A 20 -3.28 6.03 -5.83
C ARG A 20 -4.78 6.25 -6.03
N ARG A 21 -5.57 5.19 -6.25
CA ARG A 21 -7.04 5.32 -6.33
C ARG A 21 -7.67 5.81 -5.04
N ALA A 22 -7.22 5.32 -3.88
CA ALA A 22 -7.71 5.77 -2.57
C ALA A 22 -7.34 7.25 -2.32
N ALA A 23 -6.11 7.65 -2.64
CA ALA A 23 -5.66 9.03 -2.53
C ALA A 23 -6.40 9.97 -3.51
N GLU A 24 -6.65 9.54 -4.74
CA GLU A 24 -7.45 10.26 -5.73
C GLU A 24 -8.92 10.36 -5.32
N ALA A 25 -9.51 9.29 -4.76
CA ALA A 25 -10.87 9.31 -4.23
C ALA A 25 -10.97 10.27 -3.04
N LEU A 26 -10.01 10.23 -2.11
CA LEU A 26 -9.92 11.17 -1.00
C LEU A 26 -9.81 12.62 -1.48
N GLN A 27 -8.96 12.91 -2.47
CA GLN A 27 -8.85 14.26 -3.06
C GLN A 27 -10.14 14.69 -3.78
N ALA A 28 -10.75 13.80 -4.57
CA ALA A 28 -11.98 14.12 -5.30
C ALA A 28 -13.18 14.35 -4.36
N TYR A 29 -13.28 13.59 -3.26
CA TYR A 29 -14.37 13.71 -2.29
C TYR A 29 -14.16 14.84 -1.28
N THR A 30 -12.92 15.18 -0.92
CA THR A 30 -12.64 16.33 -0.04
C THR A 30 -12.79 17.69 -0.74
N LEU A 31 -12.78 17.72 -2.08
CA LEU A 31 -12.92 18.94 -2.88
C LEU A 31 -14.37 19.22 -3.36
N SER A 32 -15.31 18.30 -3.14
CA SER A 32 -16.73 18.48 -3.52
C SER A 32 -17.58 18.82 -2.29
N GLU A 33 -17.86 20.10 -2.08
CA GLU A 33 -18.80 20.56 -1.04
C GLU A 33 -20.21 19.95 -1.22
N GLU A 34 -20.66 19.69 -2.46
CA GLU A 34 -21.96 19.08 -2.72
C GLU A 34 -22.07 17.62 -2.24
N GLY A 35 -21.06 16.78 -2.48
CA GLY A 35 -21.09 15.35 -2.10
C GLY A 35 -21.07 15.14 -0.58
N TRP A 36 -20.40 16.03 0.16
CA TRP A 36 -20.39 16.03 1.62
C TRP A 36 -21.72 16.52 2.22
N ARG A 37 -22.51 17.32 1.50
CA ARG A 37 -23.80 17.81 1.98
C ARG A 37 -24.90 16.76 1.91
N ASP A 38 -24.91 15.92 0.87
CA ASP A 38 -25.99 14.95 0.64
C ASP A 38 -25.81 13.61 1.37
N SER A 39 -24.59 13.08 1.51
CA SER A 39 -24.36 11.80 2.23
C SER A 39 -22.96 11.70 2.88
N PRO A 40 -22.65 12.56 3.87
CA PRO A 40 -21.34 12.59 4.52
C PRO A 40 -21.02 11.31 5.29
N SER A 41 -22.02 10.68 5.91
CA SER A 41 -21.84 9.44 6.68
C SER A 41 -21.47 8.24 5.81
N GLU A 42 -22.12 8.10 4.65
CA GLU A 42 -21.81 7.01 3.72
C GLU A 42 -20.43 7.22 3.07
N THR A 43 -20.10 8.46 2.73
CA THR A 43 -18.78 8.82 2.19
C THR A 43 -17.66 8.53 3.21
N LEU A 44 -17.86 8.92 4.47
CA LEU A 44 -16.91 8.62 5.55
C LEU A 44 -16.77 7.11 5.78
N GLN A 45 -17.87 6.34 5.71
CA GLN A 45 -17.82 4.89 5.85
C GLN A 45 -16.99 4.22 4.75
N ARG A 46 -17.13 4.66 3.49
CA ARG A 46 -16.33 4.11 2.37
C ARG A 46 -14.85 4.42 2.53
N VAL A 47 -14.52 5.67 2.89
CA VAL A 47 -13.13 6.08 3.18
C VAL A 47 -12.53 5.25 4.32
N LEU A 48 -13.27 5.08 5.42
CA LEU A 48 -12.80 4.28 6.55
C LEU A 48 -12.61 2.80 6.15
N ALA A 49 -13.50 2.24 5.33
CA ALA A 49 -13.36 0.88 4.82
C ALA A 49 -12.11 0.72 3.95
N ASP A 50 -11.86 1.67 3.04
CA ASP A 50 -10.67 1.66 2.19
C ASP A 50 -9.37 1.79 3.02
N LEU A 51 -9.36 2.63 4.05
CA LEU A 51 -8.24 2.77 4.98
C LEU A 51 -7.99 1.49 5.78
N LEU A 52 -9.05 0.83 6.27
CA LEU A 52 -8.93 -0.43 6.99
C LEU A 52 -8.37 -1.52 6.07
N HIS A 53 -8.83 -1.59 4.83
CA HIS A 53 -8.31 -2.55 3.86
C HIS A 53 -6.82 -2.31 3.56
N TRP A 54 -6.40 -1.05 3.46
CA TRP A 54 -5.00 -0.69 3.29
C TRP A 54 -4.13 -1.09 4.49
N CYS A 55 -4.63 -0.89 5.71
CA CYS A 55 -3.93 -1.34 6.93
C CYS A 55 -3.73 -2.86 6.94
N ASP A 56 -4.77 -3.63 6.59
CA ASP A 56 -4.70 -5.10 6.55
C ASP A 56 -3.69 -5.61 5.53
N ASP A 57 -3.69 -5.05 4.32
CA ASP A 57 -2.73 -5.42 3.28
C ASP A 57 -1.29 -5.06 3.68
N THR A 58 -1.08 -3.89 4.27
CA THR A 58 0.23 -3.43 4.74
C THR A 58 0.76 -4.34 5.86
N GLN A 59 -0.10 -4.73 6.81
CA GLN A 59 0.28 -5.65 7.88
C GLN A 59 0.67 -7.02 7.32
N ARG A 60 -0.09 -7.54 6.35
CA ARG A 60 0.22 -8.82 5.71
C ARG A 60 1.58 -8.82 5.01
N ASP A 61 1.92 -7.73 4.33
CA ASP A 61 3.20 -7.62 3.64
C ASP A 61 4.38 -7.44 4.61
N PHE A 62 4.16 -6.73 5.71
CA PHE A 62 5.11 -6.68 6.82
C PHE A 62 5.37 -8.06 7.42
N ASP A 63 4.32 -8.85 7.68
CA ASP A 63 4.44 -10.19 8.25
C ASP A 63 5.23 -11.15 7.34
N LYS A 64 5.05 -11.04 6.02
CA LYS A 64 5.85 -11.78 5.03
C LYS A 64 7.32 -11.39 5.08
N ALA A 65 7.60 -10.08 5.10
CA ALA A 65 8.97 -9.57 5.19
C ALA A 65 9.64 -10.02 6.50
N LEU A 66 8.92 -9.97 7.61
CA LEU A 66 9.39 -10.41 8.92
C LEU A 66 9.69 -11.92 8.94
N THR A 67 8.81 -12.74 8.36
CA THR A 67 9.01 -14.19 8.24
C THR A 67 10.25 -14.51 7.41
N THR A 68 10.45 -13.78 6.31
CA THR A 68 11.63 -13.91 5.45
C THR A 68 12.91 -13.55 6.19
N ALA A 69 12.92 -12.42 6.92
CA ALA A 69 14.07 -11.99 7.72
C ALA A 69 14.42 -13.01 8.82
N ARG A 70 13.41 -13.56 9.52
CA ARG A 70 13.62 -14.61 10.53
C ARG A 70 14.21 -15.88 9.94
N THR A 71 13.70 -16.32 8.79
CA THR A 71 14.21 -17.52 8.10
C THR A 71 15.67 -17.34 7.70
N ARG A 72 16.01 -16.18 7.14
CA ARG A 72 17.39 -15.83 6.80
C ARG A 72 18.30 -15.81 8.02
N HIS A 73 17.86 -15.18 9.12
CA HIS A 73 18.62 -15.13 10.36
C HIS A 73 18.88 -16.53 10.94
N ALA A 74 17.89 -17.42 10.90
CA ALA A 74 18.07 -18.82 11.32
C ALA A 74 19.09 -19.56 10.43
N ALA A 75 18.99 -19.42 9.11
CA ALA A 75 19.95 -20.02 8.18
C ALA A 75 21.38 -19.49 8.38
N GLU A 76 21.54 -18.20 8.65
CA GLU A 76 22.84 -17.59 8.98
C GLU A 76 23.41 -18.10 10.31
N ARG A 77 22.56 -18.43 11.29
CA ARG A 77 22.99 -19.04 12.56
C ARG A 77 23.36 -20.52 12.42
N ASP A 78 22.64 -21.27 11.59
CA ASP A 78 22.86 -22.71 11.41
C ASP A 78 24.00 -23.03 10.43
N GLY A 79 24.28 -22.14 9.47
CA GLY A 79 25.42 -22.26 8.54
C GLY A 79 26.75 -21.67 9.03
N GLY A 80 26.77 -21.13 10.25
CA GLY A 80 27.94 -20.47 10.86
C GLY A 80 28.73 -21.34 11.86
N ALA A 81 28.56 -22.66 11.84
CA ALA A 81 29.28 -23.62 12.69
C ALA A 81 30.24 -24.51 11.87
#